data_AF-X1HPB5-F1
#
_entry.id   AF-X1HPB5-F1
#
_cell.length_a   1.000
_cell.length_b   1.000
_cell.length_c   1.000
_cell.angle_alpha   90.00
_cell.angle_beta   90.00
_cell.angle_gamma   90.00
#
_symmetry.space_group_name_H-M   'P 1'
#
loop_
_entity.id
_entity.type
_entity.pdbx_description
1 polymer ?
#
loop_
_entity_poly.entity_id
_entity_poly.type
_entity_poly.pdbx_seq_one_letter_code
_entity_poly.pdbx_strand_id
1 'polypeptide(L)'
;MGEERIQVILNTIQKIKDSKKSVTSYFKTSNVPFSKAQYYNYLECLKKYGEEGLKDGRRDGNNRKLTQSIKDYINIYIKEEPSISASQLRMNIQKQFDTDISKSSINDFRKSKGLPRQPLKKKEYKSQSSGGGEILTSLAFLSGIIDVFTKTIVARVNEVRESPSFNRSLTMKKDLPTFRVQGKFTKEYNQIKSVRENRFKSIDEKIPKKNYSS
;
A
#
# COMPACT_ATOMS: atom_id res chain seq x y z
N MET A 1 33.88 20.75 -6.90
CA MET A 1 32.46 20.56 -6.54
C MET A 1 32.22 20.13 -5.08
N GLY A 2 32.81 19.05 -4.56
CA GLY A 2 32.59 18.64 -3.15
C GLY A 2 33.24 19.60 -2.14
N GLU A 3 34.51 19.95 -2.38
CA GLU A 3 35.31 20.81 -1.50
C GLU A 3 34.81 22.27 -1.47
N GLU A 4 34.44 22.83 -2.62
CA GLU A 4 33.86 24.18 -2.71
C GLU A 4 32.58 24.31 -1.86
N ARG A 5 31.72 23.28 -1.87
CA ARG A 5 30.49 23.26 -1.06
C ARG A 5 30.82 23.23 0.44
N ILE A 6 31.81 22.46 0.86
CA ILE A 6 32.24 22.38 2.26
C ILE A 6 32.76 23.73 2.72
N GLN A 7 33.59 24.40 1.90
CA GLN A 7 34.11 25.72 2.20
C GLN A 7 32.98 26.75 2.35
N VAL A 8 31.97 26.70 1.47
CA VAL A 8 30.78 27.56 1.58
C VAL A 8 30.02 27.30 2.89
N ILE A 9 29.87 26.04 3.29
CA ILE A 9 29.19 25.69 4.55
C ILE A 9 29.98 26.22 5.76
N LEU A 10 31.28 25.95 5.83
CA LEU A 10 32.14 26.40 6.92
C LEU A 10 32.17 27.93 7.05
N ASN A 11 32.38 28.62 5.93
CA ASN A 11 32.39 30.09 5.89
C ASN A 11 31.04 30.67 6.34
N THR A 12 29.92 30.05 5.95
CA THR A 12 28.59 30.51 6.33
C THR A 12 28.32 30.28 7.82
N ILE A 13 28.72 29.13 8.37
CA ILE A 13 28.62 28.84 9.80
C ILE A 13 29.43 29.86 10.61
N GLN A 14 30.64 30.18 10.15
CA GLN A 14 31.48 31.17 10.82
C GLN A 14 30.84 32.57 10.78
N LYS A 15 30.32 33.00 9.63
CA LYS A 15 29.57 34.27 9.51
C LYS A 15 28.36 34.34 10.44
N ILE A 16 27.64 33.24 10.64
CA ILE A 16 26.51 33.17 11.58
C ILE A 16 27.02 33.36 13.02
N LYS A 17 28.08 32.67 13.42
CA LYS A 17 28.69 32.79 14.75
C LYS A 17 29.20 34.20 15.04
N ASP A 18 29.86 34.82 14.07
CA ASP A 18 30.46 36.14 14.21
C ASP A 18 29.42 37.27 14.21
N SER A 19 28.24 37.04 13.62
CA SER A 19 27.19 38.05 13.50
C SER A 19 26.57 38.50 14.83
N LYS A 20 26.81 37.77 15.93
CA LYS A 20 26.18 37.96 17.26
C LYS A 20 24.64 38.02 17.26
N LYS A 21 23.99 37.70 16.12
CA LYS A 21 22.54 37.63 15.96
C LYS A 21 22.05 36.24 16.34
N SER A 22 20.78 36.12 16.74
CA SER A 22 20.17 34.80 16.90
C SER A 22 20.11 34.10 15.54
N VAL A 23 20.30 32.78 15.52
CA VAL A 23 20.25 31.99 14.27
C VAL A 23 18.95 32.26 13.50
N THR A 24 17.82 32.37 14.21
CA THR A 24 16.53 32.69 13.58
C THR A 24 16.52 34.07 12.92
N SER A 25 17.08 35.11 13.55
CA SER A 25 17.08 36.45 12.94
C SER A 25 18.08 36.55 11.79
N TYR A 26 19.21 35.84 11.87
CA TYR A 26 20.18 35.77 10.78
C TYR A 26 19.56 35.16 9.52
N PHE A 27 18.89 34.01 9.64
CA PHE A 27 18.23 33.33 8.52
C PHE A 27 17.06 34.13 7.92
N LYS A 28 16.46 35.06 8.66
CA LYS A 28 15.41 35.95 8.14
C LYS A 28 15.96 37.16 7.38
N THR A 29 17.19 37.59 7.70
CA THR A 29 17.75 38.87 7.22
C THR A 29 18.88 38.68 6.22
N SER A 30 19.50 37.50 6.18
CA SER A 30 20.68 37.21 5.36
C SER A 30 20.36 36.11 4.35
N ASN A 31 20.96 36.18 3.17
CA ASN A 31 20.86 35.12 2.17
C ASN A 31 21.77 33.94 2.57
N VAL A 32 21.19 32.82 2.96
CA VAL A 32 21.91 31.62 3.42
C VAL A 32 21.71 30.50 2.39
N PRO A 33 22.78 29.83 1.92
CA PRO A 33 22.72 28.80 0.87
C PRO A 33 22.08 27.47 1.30
N PHE A 34 21.62 27.36 2.55
CA PHE A 34 20.99 26.17 3.11
C PHE A 34 19.93 26.56 4.13
N SER A 35 19.08 25.63 4.52
CA SER A 35 18.00 25.86 5.48
C SER A 35 18.48 25.84 6.94
N LYS A 36 17.68 26.42 7.84
CA LYS A 36 17.96 26.40 9.29
C LYS A 36 18.06 24.98 9.85
N ALA A 37 17.31 24.02 9.31
CA ALA A 37 17.41 22.61 9.69
C ALA A 37 18.77 22.04 9.26
N GLN A 38 19.20 22.33 8.03
CA GLN A 38 20.51 21.90 7.53
C GLN A 38 21.66 22.49 8.35
N TYR A 39 21.55 23.73 8.83
CA TYR A 39 22.52 24.34 9.74
C TYR A 39 22.78 23.51 11.00
N TYR A 40 21.72 23.09 11.71
CA TYR A 40 21.87 22.29 12.92
C TYR A 40 22.44 20.91 12.61
N ASN A 41 22.02 20.29 11.50
CA ASN A 41 22.59 19.02 11.05
C ASN A 41 24.09 19.15 10.75
N TYR A 42 24.52 20.24 10.10
CA TYR A 42 25.94 20.49 9.82
C TYR A 42 26.74 20.73 11.10
N LEU A 43 26.19 21.46 12.08
CA LEU A 43 26.84 21.61 13.38
C LEU A 43 27.00 20.28 14.12
N GLU A 44 25.98 19.43 14.08
CA GLU A 44 26.05 18.10 14.68
C GLU A 44 27.09 17.22 13.98
N CYS A 45 27.10 17.19 12.65
CA CYS A 45 28.12 16.48 11.87
C CYS A 45 29.53 16.98 12.14
N LEU A 46 29.73 18.31 12.19
CA LEU A 46 31.04 18.91 12.50
C LEU A 46 31.51 18.53 13.90
N LYS A 47 30.61 18.52 14.89
CA LYS A 47 30.94 18.13 16.27
C LYS A 47 31.32 16.66 16.37
N LYS A 48 30.66 15.78 15.59
CA LYS A 48 30.82 14.33 15.69
C LYS A 48 31.94 13.76 14.82
N TYR A 49 32.14 14.33 13.63
CA TYR A 49 33.01 13.77 12.59
C TYR A 49 33.97 14.79 11.97
N GLY A 50 34.00 16.03 12.46
CA GLY A 50 34.82 17.09 11.86
C GLY A 50 34.38 17.49 10.46
N GLU A 51 35.29 18.11 9.69
CA GLU A 51 35.01 18.54 8.31
C GLU A 51 34.72 17.38 7.36
N GLU A 52 35.31 16.21 7.63
CA GLU A 52 35.04 14.97 6.88
C GLU A 52 33.55 14.60 6.91
N GLY A 53 32.84 14.91 8.00
CA GLY A 53 31.40 14.68 8.12
C GLY A 53 30.52 15.54 7.20
N LEU A 54 31.08 16.59 6.57
CA LEU A 54 30.38 17.44 5.60
C LEU A 54 30.53 16.96 4.15
N LYS A 55 31.43 16.00 3.89
CA LYS A 55 31.61 15.42 2.56
C LYS A 55 30.35 14.66 2.12
N ASP A 56 29.98 14.84 0.84
CA ASP A 56 28.83 14.13 0.27
C ASP A 56 29.20 12.68 -0.03
N GLY A 57 28.96 11.79 0.95
CA GLY A 57 29.19 10.34 0.82
C GLY A 57 28.22 9.61 -0.12
N ARG A 58 27.35 10.32 -0.86
CA ARG A 58 26.49 9.68 -1.89
C ARG A 58 27.29 9.12 -3.06
N ARG A 59 28.47 9.69 -3.34
CA ARG A 59 29.35 9.22 -4.43
C ARG A 59 30.12 7.95 -4.07
N ASP A 60 30.33 7.68 -2.80
CA ASP A 60 31.12 6.52 -2.34
C ASP A 60 30.37 5.19 -2.46
N GLY A 61 29.13 5.17 -2.97
CA GLY A 61 28.36 3.96 -3.27
C GLY A 61 28.00 3.06 -2.08
N ASN A 62 28.61 3.31 -0.91
CA ASN A 62 28.68 2.40 0.23
C ASN A 62 27.62 2.63 1.32
N ASN A 63 26.75 3.64 1.18
CA ASN A 63 25.59 3.77 2.06
C ASN A 63 24.39 2.91 1.64
N ARG A 64 24.58 2.01 0.66
CA ARG A 64 23.56 1.01 0.30
C ARG A 64 23.69 -0.16 1.26
N LYS A 65 22.63 -0.39 2.06
CA LYS A 65 22.48 -1.61 2.88
C LYS A 65 22.62 -2.90 2.08
N LEU A 66 22.32 -2.87 0.78
CA LEU A 66 22.47 -4.00 -0.13
C LEU A 66 23.90 -4.07 -0.70
N THR A 67 24.81 -4.60 0.11
CA THR A 67 26.22 -4.83 -0.27
C THR A 67 26.35 -5.95 -1.32
N GLN A 68 27.52 -6.07 -1.94
CA GLN A 68 27.75 -7.12 -2.94
C GLN A 68 27.63 -8.53 -2.33
N SER A 69 28.18 -8.75 -1.13
CA SER A 69 28.08 -10.02 -0.41
C SER A 69 26.62 -10.43 -0.17
N ILE A 70 25.75 -9.47 0.17
CA ILE A 70 24.32 -9.74 0.37
C ILE A 70 23.63 -10.07 -0.96
N LYS A 71 24.00 -9.40 -2.07
CA LYS A 71 23.49 -9.74 -3.41
C LYS A 71 23.86 -11.16 -3.82
N ASP A 72 25.10 -11.55 -3.56
CA ASP A 72 25.60 -12.88 -3.89
C ASP A 72 24.91 -13.95 -3.04
N TYR A 73 24.72 -13.68 -1.74
CA TYR A 73 23.91 -14.51 -0.86
C TYR A 73 22.47 -14.68 -1.39
N ILE A 74 21.80 -13.58 -1.76
CA ILE A 74 20.44 -13.64 -2.33
C ILE A 74 20.43 -14.47 -3.61
N ASN A 75 21.42 -14.33 -4.49
CA ASN A 75 21.51 -15.11 -5.73
C ASN A 75 21.64 -16.61 -5.47
N ILE A 76 22.49 -17.02 -4.53
CA ILE A 76 22.67 -18.43 -4.16
C ILE A 76 21.38 -18.98 -3.56
N TYR A 77 20.80 -18.26 -2.59
CA TYR A 77 19.61 -18.73 -1.89
C TYR A 77 18.38 -18.85 -2.81
N ILE A 78 18.23 -17.95 -3.78
CA ILE A 78 17.14 -18.03 -4.76
C ILE A 78 17.35 -19.19 -5.73
N LYS A 79 18.59 -19.56 -6.07
CA LYS A 79 18.87 -20.74 -6.90
C LYS A 79 18.47 -22.02 -6.18
N GLU A 80 18.72 -22.10 -4.87
CA GLU A 80 18.36 -23.25 -4.04
C GLU A 80 16.86 -23.31 -3.74
N GLU A 81 16.25 -22.17 -3.40
CA GLU A 81 14.83 -22.07 -3.08
C GLU A 81 14.13 -20.93 -3.87
N PRO A 82 13.76 -21.16 -5.14
CA PRO A 82 13.15 -20.13 -5.99
C PRO A 82 11.81 -19.57 -5.45
N SER A 83 11.12 -20.34 -4.60
CA SER A 83 9.85 -20.00 -3.99
C SER A 83 9.97 -19.17 -2.71
N ILE A 84 11.18 -18.86 -2.22
CA ILE A 84 11.37 -18.11 -0.98
C ILE A 84 10.75 -16.70 -1.06
N SER A 85 10.06 -16.30 0.01
CA SER A 85 9.48 -14.95 0.10
C SER A 85 10.54 -13.88 0.43
N ALA A 86 10.28 -12.63 0.06
CA ALA A 86 11.14 -11.51 0.47
C ALA A 86 11.19 -11.32 1.99
N SER A 87 10.13 -11.74 2.71
CA SER A 87 10.10 -11.69 4.18
C SER A 87 11.06 -12.71 4.79
N GLN A 88 11.07 -13.94 4.26
CA GLN A 88 12.00 -14.99 4.70
C GLN A 88 13.45 -14.61 4.37
N LEU A 89 13.71 -14.14 3.14
CA LEU A 89 15.03 -13.62 2.75
C LEU A 89 15.50 -12.50 3.68
N ARG A 90 14.63 -11.56 4.05
CA ARG A 90 14.97 -10.49 5.00
C ARG A 90 15.41 -11.05 6.36
N MET A 91 14.69 -12.03 6.91
CA MET A 91 15.08 -12.67 8.18
C MET A 91 16.42 -13.40 8.06
N ASN A 92 16.65 -14.11 6.95
CA ASN A 92 17.90 -14.81 6.70
C ASN A 92 19.08 -13.84 6.57
N ILE A 93 18.89 -12.73 5.87
CA ILE A 93 19.90 -11.67 5.71
C ILE A 93 20.19 -11.01 7.06
N GLN A 94 19.15 -10.69 7.85
CA GLN A 94 19.35 -10.14 9.20
C GLN A 94 20.16 -11.10 10.07
N LYS A 95 19.84 -12.40 10.02
CA LYS A 95 20.56 -13.41 10.81
C LYS A 95 22.02 -13.56 10.37
N GLN A 96 22.30 -13.47 9.07
CA GLN A 96 23.63 -13.73 8.51
C GLN A 96 24.56 -12.50 8.50
N PHE A 97 24.01 -11.30 8.31
CA PHE A 97 24.78 -10.06 8.08
C PHE A 97 24.46 -8.95 9.09
N ASP A 98 23.62 -9.22 10.10
CA ASP A 98 23.11 -8.25 11.07
C ASP A 98 22.55 -6.96 10.43
N THR A 99 22.03 -7.09 9.21
CA THR A 99 21.62 -5.96 8.38
C THR A 99 20.15 -6.06 7.99
N ASP A 100 19.38 -5.04 8.35
CA ASP A 100 17.96 -4.99 8.03
C ASP A 100 17.71 -4.34 6.66
N ILE A 101 17.29 -5.17 5.70
CA ILE A 101 16.96 -4.75 4.33
C ILE A 101 15.45 -4.77 4.11
N SER A 102 14.94 -3.71 3.49
CA SER A 102 13.52 -3.64 3.14
C SER A 102 13.11 -4.73 2.14
N LYS A 103 11.87 -5.22 2.28
CA LYS A 103 11.28 -6.18 1.32
C LYS A 103 11.28 -5.64 -0.11
N SER A 104 11.06 -4.33 -0.26
CA SER A 104 11.08 -3.65 -1.55
C SER A 104 12.47 -3.73 -2.19
N SER A 105 13.54 -3.43 -1.46
CA SER A 105 14.91 -3.54 -1.98
C SER A 105 15.26 -4.96 -2.43
N ILE A 106 14.80 -5.99 -1.71
CA ILE A 106 14.98 -7.40 -2.10
C ILE A 106 14.23 -7.69 -3.40
N ASN A 107 12.99 -7.23 -3.52
CA ASN A 107 12.18 -7.43 -4.73
C ASN A 107 12.72 -6.66 -5.93
N ASP A 108 13.22 -5.44 -5.73
CA ASP A 108 13.84 -4.64 -6.78
C ASP A 108 15.13 -5.31 -7.27
N PHE A 109 15.93 -5.85 -6.34
CA PHE A 109 17.09 -6.66 -6.71
C PHE A 109 16.69 -7.89 -7.54
N ARG A 110 15.69 -8.65 -7.10
CA ARG A 110 15.14 -9.80 -7.87
C ARG A 110 14.70 -9.41 -9.27
N LYS A 111 13.97 -8.31 -9.41
CA LYS A 111 13.54 -7.76 -10.71
C LYS A 111 14.74 -7.42 -11.58
N SER A 112 15.72 -6.70 -11.04
CA SER A 112 16.94 -6.32 -11.79
C SER A 112 17.79 -7.50 -12.26
N LYS A 113 17.68 -8.66 -11.60
CA LYS A 113 18.37 -9.89 -11.97
C LYS A 113 17.51 -10.86 -12.78
N GLY A 114 16.25 -10.53 -13.06
CA GLY A 114 15.34 -11.43 -13.77
C GLY A 114 15.03 -12.72 -12.99
N LEU A 115 14.99 -12.64 -11.66
CA LEU A 115 14.75 -13.76 -10.74
C LEU A 115 13.37 -13.66 -10.08
N PRO A 116 12.26 -13.78 -10.84
CA PRO A 116 10.92 -13.73 -10.26
C PRO A 116 10.72 -14.90 -9.30
N ARG A 117 9.92 -14.68 -8.25
CA ARG A 117 9.56 -15.74 -7.30
C ARG A 117 8.74 -16.80 -8.03
N GLN A 118 9.12 -18.06 -7.89
CA GLN A 118 8.29 -19.16 -8.39
C GLN A 118 7.14 -19.43 -7.42
N PRO A 119 5.90 -19.57 -7.91
CA PRO A 119 4.77 -19.88 -7.06
C PRO A 119 4.96 -21.26 -6.44
N LEU A 120 4.67 -21.40 -5.13
CA LEU A 120 4.60 -22.73 -4.53
C LEU A 120 3.52 -23.53 -5.26
N LYS A 121 3.82 -24.79 -5.59
CA LYS A 121 2.79 -25.74 -6.04
C LYS A 121 1.73 -25.79 -4.94
N LYS A 122 0.54 -25.27 -5.23
CA LYS A 122 -0.60 -25.37 -4.31
C LYS A 122 -0.87 -26.85 -4.11
N LYS A 123 -0.97 -27.29 -2.84
CA LYS A 123 -1.50 -28.62 -2.55
C LYS A 123 -2.90 -28.67 -3.15
N GLU A 124 -3.17 -29.66 -3.99
CA GLU A 124 -4.50 -29.91 -4.50
C GLU A 124 -5.40 -30.28 -3.33
N TYR A 125 -6.21 -29.32 -2.89
CA TYR A 125 -7.27 -29.61 -1.93
C TYR A 125 -8.35 -30.36 -2.69
N LYS A 126 -8.52 -31.65 -2.40
CA LYS A 126 -9.72 -32.37 -2.81
C LYS A 126 -10.90 -31.70 -2.12
N SER A 127 -11.79 -31.08 -2.89
CA SER A 127 -13.06 -30.57 -2.38
C SER A 127 -13.85 -31.74 -1.82
N GLN A 128 -13.86 -31.90 -0.50
CA GLN A 128 -14.75 -32.85 0.16
C GLN A 128 -16.07 -32.14 0.38
N SER A 129 -17.19 -32.76 -0.01
CA SER A 129 -18.51 -32.23 0.33
C SER A 129 -18.66 -32.26 1.85
N SER A 130 -18.57 -31.10 2.50
CA SER A 130 -18.86 -31.00 3.92
C SER A 130 -20.37 -30.88 4.10
N GLY A 131 -20.98 -31.85 4.80
CA GLY A 131 -22.40 -31.78 5.20
C GLY A 131 -22.75 -30.63 6.16
N GLY A 132 -21.77 -29.78 6.52
CA GLY A 132 -22.00 -28.63 7.39
C GLY A 132 -23.03 -27.64 6.86
N GLY A 133 -23.12 -27.48 5.53
CA GLY A 133 -24.18 -26.68 4.91
C GLY A 133 -25.57 -27.25 5.18
N GLU A 134 -25.72 -28.58 5.02
CA GLU A 134 -26.98 -29.29 5.28
C GLU A 134 -27.37 -29.18 6.75
N ILE A 135 -26.43 -29.40 7.67
CA ILE A 135 -26.66 -29.26 9.12
C ILE A 135 -27.14 -27.85 9.47
N LEU A 136 -26.49 -26.81 8.96
CA LEU A 136 -26.89 -25.42 9.21
C LEU A 136 -28.28 -25.12 8.64
N THR A 137 -28.60 -25.63 7.44
CA THR A 137 -29.92 -25.46 6.85
C THR A 137 -31.00 -26.19 7.66
N SER A 138 -30.77 -27.45 8.04
CA SER A 138 -31.72 -28.23 8.85
C SER A 138 -31.95 -27.61 10.22
N LEU A 139 -30.90 -27.10 10.88
CA LEU A 139 -31.02 -26.39 12.16
C LEU A 139 -31.85 -25.11 12.02
N ALA A 140 -31.65 -24.33 10.96
CA ALA A 140 -32.42 -23.11 10.73
C ALA A 140 -33.91 -23.40 10.49
N PHE A 141 -34.24 -24.49 9.79
CA PHE A 141 -35.62 -24.92 9.63
C PHE A 141 -36.22 -25.43 10.93
N LEU A 142 -35.49 -26.29 11.67
CA LEU A 142 -35.99 -26.87 12.93
C LEU A 142 -36.19 -25.81 14.01
N SER A 143 -35.30 -24.82 14.09
CA SER A 143 -35.39 -23.76 15.09
C SER A 143 -36.49 -22.73 14.77
N GLY A 144 -37.15 -22.83 13.62
CA GLY A 144 -38.16 -21.86 13.16
C GLY A 144 -37.62 -20.46 12.92
N ILE A 145 -36.29 -20.28 12.89
CA ILE A 145 -35.69 -18.94 12.80
C ILE A 145 -35.99 -18.28 11.44
N ILE A 146 -36.14 -19.11 10.40
CA ILE A 146 -36.57 -18.66 9.07
C ILE A 146 -37.98 -18.07 9.12
N ASP A 147 -38.90 -18.68 9.86
CA ASP A 147 -40.27 -18.19 10.01
C ASP A 147 -40.31 -16.88 10.81
N VAL A 148 -39.47 -16.76 11.84
CA VAL A 148 -39.33 -15.52 12.61
C VAL A 148 -38.82 -14.41 11.70
N PHE A 149 -37.72 -14.63 10.98
CA PHE A 149 -37.17 -13.63 10.07
C PHE A 149 -38.14 -13.22 8.98
N THR A 150 -38.82 -14.18 8.34
CA THR A 150 -39.81 -13.88 7.30
C THR A 150 -40.98 -13.07 7.84
N LYS A 151 -41.55 -13.45 8.99
CA LYS A 151 -42.63 -12.68 9.64
C LYS A 151 -42.18 -11.27 10.00
N THR A 152 -40.99 -11.10 10.57
CA THR A 152 -40.45 -9.77 10.91
C THR A 152 -40.25 -8.90 9.67
N ILE A 153 -39.69 -9.46 8.58
CA ILE A 153 -39.52 -8.74 7.32
C ILE A 153 -40.88 -8.33 6.76
N VAL A 154 -41.85 -9.25 6.70
CA VAL A 154 -43.20 -8.96 6.20
C VAL A 154 -43.87 -7.87 7.03
N ALA A 155 -43.82 -7.97 8.36
CA ALA A 155 -44.39 -6.97 9.26
C ALA A 155 -43.76 -5.59 9.01
N ARG A 156 -42.43 -5.53 8.89
CA ARG A 156 -41.74 -4.26 8.64
C ARG A 156 -42.05 -3.68 7.26
N VAL A 157 -42.16 -4.52 6.24
CA VAL A 157 -42.57 -4.10 4.90
C VAL A 157 -43.99 -3.54 4.91
N ASN A 158 -44.92 -4.18 5.62
CA ASN A 158 -46.30 -3.71 5.73
C ASN A 158 -46.39 -2.38 6.48
N GLU A 159 -45.68 -2.24 7.59
CA GLU A 159 -45.61 -0.97 8.34
C GLU A 159 -45.06 0.17 7.46
N VAL A 160 -44.01 -0.12 6.68
CA VAL A 160 -43.48 0.86 5.71
C VAL A 160 -44.53 1.20 4.65
N ARG A 161 -45.29 0.23 4.13
CA ARG A 161 -46.36 0.47 3.15
C ARG A 161 -47.48 1.37 3.69
N GLU A 162 -47.81 1.26 4.97
CA GLU A 162 -48.81 2.10 5.62
C GLU A 162 -48.28 3.48 6.01
N SER A 163 -46.96 3.69 5.95
CA SER A 163 -46.35 4.96 6.34
C SER A 163 -46.72 6.12 5.39
N PRO A 164 -46.89 7.35 5.91
CA PRO A 164 -47.15 8.54 5.09
C PRO A 164 -46.07 8.78 4.01
N SER A 165 -44.82 8.42 4.32
CA SER A 165 -43.68 8.52 3.42
C SER A 165 -43.80 7.58 2.22
N PHE A 166 -44.33 6.37 2.40
CA PHE A 166 -44.58 5.45 1.29
C PHE A 166 -45.73 5.93 0.40
N ASN A 167 -46.82 6.41 0.98
CA ASN A 167 -47.92 7.03 0.22
C ASN A 167 -47.46 8.25 -0.59
N ARG A 168 -46.57 9.08 0.00
CA ARG A 168 -45.92 10.20 -0.71
C ARG A 168 -45.00 9.74 -1.83
N SER A 169 -44.39 8.56 -1.70
CA SER A 169 -43.54 7.98 -2.75
C SER A 169 -44.34 7.43 -3.95
N LEU A 170 -45.61 7.03 -3.76
CA LEU A 170 -46.49 6.58 -4.84
C LEU A 170 -46.85 7.72 -5.81
N THR A 171 -46.93 8.96 -5.31
CA THR A 171 -47.21 10.16 -6.12
C THR A 171 -45.94 10.77 -6.73
N MET A 172 -44.76 10.34 -6.29
CA MET A 172 -43.50 10.72 -6.92
C MET A 172 -43.33 9.97 -8.26
N LYS A 173 -42.96 10.70 -9.33
CA LYS A 173 -42.59 10.05 -10.60
C LYS A 173 -41.41 9.10 -10.32
N LYS A 174 -41.56 7.83 -10.75
CA LYS A 174 -40.56 6.74 -10.59
C LYS A 174 -39.15 7.09 -11.08
N ASP A 175 -39.05 8.14 -11.90
CA ASP A 175 -37.82 8.59 -12.52
C ASP A 175 -37.66 10.07 -12.19
N LEU A 176 -36.61 10.39 -11.42
CA LEU A 176 -36.20 11.75 -11.14
C LEU A 176 -34.93 12.02 -11.96
N PRO A 177 -35.05 12.65 -13.15
CA PRO A 177 -33.92 12.84 -14.07
C PRO A 177 -32.76 13.63 -13.45
N THR A 178 -33.06 14.46 -12.46
CA THR A 178 -32.11 15.31 -11.72
C THR A 178 -31.13 14.51 -10.86
N PHE A 179 -31.49 13.32 -10.38
CA PHE A 179 -30.57 12.45 -9.62
C PHE A 179 -29.69 11.57 -10.51
N ARG A 180 -29.96 11.50 -11.83
CA ARG A 180 -29.11 10.77 -12.78
C ARG A 180 -27.73 11.40 -12.97
N VAL A 181 -27.59 12.69 -12.64
CA VAL A 181 -26.34 13.44 -12.79
C VAL A 181 -25.28 12.99 -11.79
N GLN A 182 -25.67 12.32 -10.69
CA GLN A 182 -24.78 11.99 -9.57
C GLN A 182 -24.43 10.50 -9.44
N GLY A 183 -24.95 9.59 -10.26
CA GLY A 183 -24.54 8.19 -10.13
C GLY A 183 -25.20 7.14 -11.03
N LYS A 184 -24.41 6.69 -12.01
CA LYS A 184 -24.34 5.36 -12.65
C LYS A 184 -25.37 4.96 -13.72
N PHE A 185 -24.79 4.40 -14.79
CA PHE A 185 -25.39 3.71 -15.95
C PHE A 185 -26.18 4.60 -16.91
N THR A 186 -25.50 5.56 -17.56
CA THR A 186 -26.09 6.31 -18.66
C THR A 186 -26.49 5.40 -19.83
N LYS A 187 -27.35 5.91 -20.73
CA LYS A 187 -27.73 5.20 -21.94
C LYS A 187 -26.49 4.81 -22.75
N GLU A 188 -25.49 5.70 -22.84
CA GLU A 188 -24.23 5.40 -23.53
C GLU A 188 -23.48 4.25 -22.83
N TYR A 189 -23.36 4.28 -21.50
CA TYR A 189 -22.68 3.21 -20.75
C TYR A 189 -23.32 1.83 -20.97
N ASN A 190 -24.66 1.75 -20.98
CA ASN A 190 -25.39 0.51 -21.24
C ASN A 190 -25.34 0.05 -22.71
N GLN A 191 -24.90 0.92 -23.63
CA GLN A 191 -24.67 0.59 -25.04
C GLN A 191 -23.26 0.05 -25.30
N ILE A 192 -22.32 0.22 -24.36
CA ILE A 192 -20.96 -0.32 -24.47
C ILE A 192 -21.01 -1.85 -24.58
N LYS A 193 -20.35 -2.40 -25.62
CA LYS A 193 -20.33 -3.84 -25.94
C LYS A 193 -19.90 -4.70 -24.75
N SER A 194 -18.83 -4.31 -24.05
CA SER A 194 -18.33 -5.05 -22.88
C SER A 194 -19.33 -5.11 -21.72
N VAL A 195 -20.15 -4.07 -21.55
CA VAL A 195 -21.20 -4.02 -20.53
C VAL A 195 -22.36 -4.94 -20.91
N ARG A 196 -22.80 -4.91 -22.18
CA ARG A 196 -23.87 -5.78 -22.68
C ARG A 196 -23.49 -7.26 -22.61
N GLU A 197 -22.27 -7.58 -23.03
CA GLU A 197 -21.76 -8.94 -23.01
C GLU A 197 -21.57 -9.45 -21.59
N ASN A 198 -21.14 -8.62 -20.63
CA ASN A 198 -20.98 -9.06 -19.24
C ASN A 198 -22.25 -9.00 -18.41
N ARG A 199 -23.31 -8.28 -18.81
CA ARG A 199 -24.51 -8.06 -17.98
C ARG A 199 -25.25 -9.35 -17.61
N PHE A 200 -25.31 -10.30 -18.53
CA PHE A 200 -26.06 -11.57 -18.35
C PHE A 200 -25.17 -12.78 -18.11
N LYS A 201 -23.85 -12.59 -18.05
CA LYS A 201 -22.94 -13.66 -17.66
C LYS A 201 -23.23 -14.15 -16.24
N SER A 202 -22.94 -15.42 -16.01
CA SER A 202 -23.02 -16.03 -14.69
C SER A 202 -22.11 -15.28 -13.71
N ILE A 203 -22.41 -15.38 -12.41
CA ILE A 203 -21.59 -14.73 -11.38
C ILE A 203 -20.13 -15.23 -11.47
N ASP A 204 -19.95 -16.51 -11.78
CA ASP A 204 -18.64 -17.15 -11.94
C ASP A 204 -17.82 -16.58 -13.10
N GLU A 205 -18.48 -16.07 -14.14
CA GLU A 205 -17.85 -15.43 -15.30
C GLU A 205 -17.60 -13.92 -15.09
N LYS A 206 -18.41 -13.27 -14.24
CA LYS A 206 -18.30 -11.83 -13.92
C LYS A 206 -17.23 -11.54 -12.89
N ILE A 207 -16.96 -12.49 -12.00
CA ILE A 207 -15.85 -12.40 -11.07
C ILE A 207 -14.61 -12.76 -11.89
N PRO A 208 -13.71 -11.81 -12.24
CA PRO A 208 -12.43 -12.21 -12.80
C PRO A 208 -11.83 -13.20 -11.81
N LYS A 209 -11.30 -14.35 -12.28
CA LYS A 209 -10.58 -15.32 -11.44
C LYS A 209 -9.67 -14.52 -10.52
N LYS A 210 -10.13 -14.26 -9.30
CA LYS A 210 -9.48 -13.30 -8.42
C LYS A 210 -8.15 -13.95 -8.17
N ASN A 211 -7.09 -13.32 -8.68
CA ASN A 211 -5.76 -13.80 -8.40
C ASN A 211 -5.54 -13.39 -6.94
N TYR A 212 -5.95 -14.25 -6.01
CA TYR A 212 -5.74 -14.11 -4.56
C TYR A 212 -4.25 -14.18 -4.17
N SER A 213 -3.37 -13.99 -5.15
CA SER A 213 -1.94 -13.85 -5.02
C SER A 213 -1.65 -12.39 -4.65
N SER A 214 -1.82 -12.06 -3.37
CA SER A 214 -1.19 -10.91 -2.71
C SER A 214 -0.39 -11.43 -1.51
#